data_AF-E4KXT3-F1
#
_entry.id   AF-E4KXT3-F1
#
_cell.length_a   1.000
_cell.length_b   1.000
_cell.length_c   1.000
_cell.angle_alpha   90.00
_cell.angle_beta   90.00
_cell.angle_gamma   90.00
#
_symmetry.space_group_name_H-M   'P 1'
#
loop_
_entity.id
_entity.type
_entity.pdbx_description
1 polymer ?
#
loop_
_entity_poly.entity_id
_entity_poly.type
_entity_poly.pdbx_seq_one_letter_code
_entity_poly.pdbx_strand_id
1 'polypeptide(L)' 'MLALGLIVDYSKGNYREVKKRDILLIVAGFLYLLNPADIIPDFILFFGFFDDLSVLTYIVKKLDKELEKYDVWKNSRE' A
#
# COMPACT_ATOMS: atom_id res chain seq x y z
N MET A 1 -1.56 11.91 7.67
CA MET A 1 -1.17 10.52 7.34
C MET A 1 -1.01 10.42 5.81
N LEU A 2 0.23 10.37 5.29
CA LEU A 2 0.51 10.48 3.85
C LEU A 2 -0.20 9.41 3.00
N ALA A 3 -0.26 8.16 3.48
CA ALA A 3 -0.91 7.06 2.77
C ALA A 3 -2.42 7.28 2.54
N LEU A 4 -3.13 7.84 3.51
CA LEU A 4 -4.55 8.20 3.33
C LEU A 4 -4.71 9.35 2.33
N GLY A 5 -3.83 10.35 2.39
CA GLY A 5 -3.78 11.43 1.41
C GLY A 5 -3.58 10.90 -0.01
N LEU A 6 -2.63 9.98 -0.18
CA LEU A 6 -2.34 9.32 -1.45
C LEU A 6 -3.58 8.59 -2.00
N ILE A 7 -4.30 7.83 -1.17
CA ILE A 7 -5.55 7.16 -1.60
C ILE A 7 -6.60 8.20 -2.04
N VAL A 8 -6.78 9.27 -1.27
CA VAL A 8 -7.77 10.31 -1.57
C VAL A 8 -7.44 11.05 -2.87
N ASP A 9 -6.20 11.49 -3.04
CA ASP A 9 -5.75 12.19 -4.25
C ASP A 9 -5.75 11.26 -5.48
N TYR A 10 -5.46 9.98 -5.29
CA TYR A 10 -5.60 8.97 -6.33
C TYR A 10 -7.07 8.78 -6.73
N SER A 11 -7.99 8.70 -5.77
CA SER A 11 -9.42 8.56 -6.01
C SER A 11 -10.01 9.79 -6.71
N LYS A 12 -9.53 11.00 -6.36
CA LYS A 12 -9.92 12.26 -7.01
C LYS A 12 -9.29 12.46 -8.38
N GLY A 13 -8.27 11.68 -8.73
CA GLY A 13 -7.51 11.82 -9.97
C GLY A 13 -6.45 12.93 -9.94
N ASN A 14 -6.21 13.53 -8.78
CA ASN A 14 -5.20 14.57 -8.58
C ASN A 14 -3.77 14.03 -8.71
N TYR A 15 -3.57 12.76 -8.31
CA TYR A 15 -2.27 12.09 -8.33
C TYR A 15 -2.39 10.71 -9.00
N ARG A 16 -1.69 10.51 -10.12
CA ARG A 16 -1.73 9.26 -10.92
C ARG A 16 -0.34 8.66 -11.18
N GLU A 17 0.70 9.23 -10.58
CA GLU A 17 2.09 8.77 -10.74
C GLU A 17 2.41 7.48 -9.95
N VAL A 18 1.45 6.96 -9.19
CA VAL A 18 1.51 5.69 -8.48
C VAL A 18 0.82 4.57 -9.27
N LYS A 19 1.38 3.35 -9.24
CA LYS A 19 0.76 2.20 -9.90
C LYS A 19 -0.49 1.75 -9.14
N LYS A 20 -1.52 1.31 -9.87
CA LYS A 20 -2.75 0.70 -9.30
C LYS A 20 -2.48 -0.38 -8.27
N ARG A 21 -1.46 -1.22 -8.52
CA ARG A 21 -1.05 -2.30 -7.61
C ARG A 21 -0.58 -1.77 -6.26
N ASP A 22 0.08 -0.62 -6.23
CA ASP A 22 0.64 -0.05 -4.99
C ASP A 22 -0.47 0.58 -4.15
N ILE A 23 -1.46 1.24 -4.78
CA ILE A 23 -2.70 1.65 -4.10
C ILE A 23 -3.42 0.45 -3.48
N LEU A 24 -3.52 -0.66 -4.22
CA LEU A 24 -4.16 -1.88 -3.73
C LEU A 24 -3.41 -2.45 -2.50
N LEU A 25 -2.08 -2.40 -2.50
CA LEU A 25 -1.24 -2.82 -1.37
C LEU A 25 -1.45 -1.94 -0.13
N ILE A 26 -1.57 -0.62 -0.31
CA ILE A 26 -1.87 0.29 0.80
C ILE A 26 -3.24 -0.04 1.41
N VAL A 27 -4.26 -0.21 0.57
CA VAL A 27 -5.62 -0.55 1.03
C VAL A 27 -5.62 -1.92 1.72
N ALA A 28 -4.97 -2.93 1.13
CA ALA A 28 -4.85 -4.26 1.73
C ALA A 28 -4.12 -4.20 3.09
N GLY A 29 -3.06 -3.39 3.21
CA GLY A 29 -2.36 -3.16 4.48
C GLY A 29 -3.27 -2.54 5.55
N PHE A 30 -4.11 -1.56 5.18
CA PHE A 30 -5.10 -1.00 6.12
C PHE A 30 -6.18 -2.00 6.51
N LEU A 31 -6.70 -2.80 5.56
CA LEU A 31 -7.66 -3.86 5.85
C LEU A 31 -7.06 -4.93 6.77
N TYR A 32 -5.79 -5.27 6.58
CA TYR A 32 -5.04 -6.19 7.45
C TYR A 32 -4.94 -5.67 8.89
N LEU A 33 -4.75 -4.36 9.09
CA LEU A 33 -4.75 -3.77 10.43
C LEU A 33 -6.11 -3.87 11.13
N LEU A 34 -7.22 -3.88 10.37
CA LEU A 34 -8.57 -3.97 10.92
C LEU A 34 -8.94 -5.41 11.28
N ASN A 35 -8.67 -6.37 10.40
CA ASN A 35 -8.89 -7.79 10.67
C ASN A 35 -7.83 -8.65 9.95
N PRO A 36 -6.69 -8.96 10.60
CA PRO A 36 -5.66 -9.78 9.98
C PRO A 36 -6.15 -11.20 9.74
N ALA A 37 -7.07 -11.69 10.57
CA ALA A 37 -7.56 -13.06 10.54
C ALA A 37 -8.55 -13.36 9.40
N ASP A 38 -9.13 -12.36 8.71
CA ASP A 38 -10.06 -12.56 7.57
C ASP A 38 -9.37 -12.58 6.20
N ILE A 39 -8.19 -11.98 6.08
CA ILE A 39 -7.46 -11.86 4.79
C ILE A 39 -6.54 -13.07 4.59
N ILE A 40 -6.04 -13.63 5.68
CA ILE A 40 -5.18 -14.80 5.75
C ILE A 40 -5.87 -16.14 5.33
N PRO A 41 -7.14 -16.44 5.69
CA PRO A 41 -7.70 -17.80 5.59
C PRO A 41 -7.77 -18.35 4.17
N ASP A 42 -8.02 -17.50 3.16
CA ASP A 42 -8.24 -17.95 1.78
C ASP A 42 -7.03 -17.75 0.85
N PHE A 43 -6.09 -16.84 1.16
CA PHE A 43 -4.93 -16.56 0.31
C PHE A 43 -3.75 -17.50 0.58
N ILE A 44 -3.59 -17.95 1.84
CA ILE A 44 -2.51 -18.85 2.27
C ILE A 44 -2.70 -20.29 1.77
N LEU A 45 -3.91 -20.70 1.40
CA LEU A 45 -4.14 -22.07 0.93
C LEU A 45 -3.41 -22.40 -0.40
N PHE A 46 -2.87 -21.40 -1.13
CA PHE A 46 -2.26 -21.59 -2.45
C PHE A 46 -0.74 -21.31 -2.57
N PHE A 47 -0.06 -20.67 -1.61
CA PHE A 47 1.37 -20.33 -1.75
C PHE A 47 2.17 -20.59 -0.45
N GLY A 48 3.28 -21.31 -0.59
CA GLY A 48 4.07 -21.90 0.52
C GLY A 48 4.65 -20.92 1.54
N PHE A 49 4.63 -21.37 2.79
CA PHE A 49 4.90 -20.70 4.07
C PHE A 49 6.30 -20.04 4.31
N PHE A 50 7.22 -20.00 3.34
CA PHE A 50 8.63 -19.67 3.62
C PHE A 50 9.11 -18.26 3.23
N ASP A 51 8.29 -17.40 2.58
CA ASP A 51 8.72 -16.06 2.07
C ASP A 51 8.01 -14.84 2.71
N ASP A 52 7.17 -15.04 3.74
CA ASP A 52 6.22 -14.01 4.22
C ASP A 52 6.85 -12.72 4.78
N LEU A 53 7.97 -12.82 5.51
CA LEU A 53 8.67 -11.64 6.02
C LEU A 53 9.33 -10.84 4.90
N SER A 54 9.83 -11.52 3.85
CA SER A 54 10.43 -10.87 2.69
C SER A 54 9.38 -10.10 1.91
N VAL A 55 8.20 -10.68 1.71
CA VAL A 55 7.08 -10.06 0.99
C VAL A 55 6.56 -8.84 1.75
N LEU A 56 6.31 -8.95 3.06
CA LEU A 56 5.91 -7.81 3.88
C LEU A 56 6.96 -6.69 3.87
N THR A 57 8.23 -7.05 4.06
CA THR A 57 9.35 -6.09 4.04
C THR A 57 9.47 -5.42 2.66
N TYR A 58 9.28 -6.17 1.58
CA TYR A 58 9.28 -5.65 0.22
C TYR A 58 8.12 -4.68 -0.01
N ILE A 59 6.91 -5.03 0.44
CA ILE A 59 5.73 -4.17 0.35
C ILE A 59 5.99 -2.88 1.11
N VAL A 60 6.44 -2.94 2.36
CA VAL A 60 6.73 -1.75 3.18
C VAL A 60 7.78 -0.87 2.50
N LYS A 61 8.91 -1.43 2.06
CA LYS A 61 9.96 -0.66 1.36
C LYS A 61 9.47 -0.05 0.05
N LYS A 62 8.58 -0.74 -0.65
CA LYS A 62 8.01 -0.23 -1.89
C LYS A 62 7.05 0.91 -1.63
N LEU A 63 6.19 0.78 -0.61
CA LEU A 63 5.27 1.82 -0.18
C LEU A 63 6.01 3.06 0.30
N ASP A 64 7.11 2.89 1.04
CA ASP A 64 7.96 3.99 1.51
C ASP A 64 8.41 4.90 0.36
N LYS A 65 8.94 4.30 -0.72
CA LYS A 65 9.34 5.04 -1.93
C LYS A 65 8.18 5.74 -2.64
N GLU A 66 7.00 5.12 -2.69
CA GLU A 66 5.83 5.73 -3.32
C GLU A 66 5.26 6.88 -2.47
N LEU A 67 5.34 6.76 -1.14
CA LEU A 67 4.96 7.81 -0.20
C LEU A 67 5.92 8.99 -0.24
N GLU A 68 7.23 8.75 -0.37
CA GLU A 68 8.23 9.82 -0.55
C GLU A 68 7.95 10.65 -1.81
N LYS A 69 7.70 10.01 -2.95
CA LYS A 69 7.32 10.70 -4.18
C LYS A 69 6.03 11.52 -4.03
N TYR A 70 5.03 10.92 -3.37
CA TYR A 70 3.77 11.61 -3.10
C TYR A 70 3.97 12.80 -2.16
N ASP A 71 4.82 12.69 -1.15
CA ASP A 71 5.15 13.76 -0.22
C ASP A 71 5.83 14.94 -0.95
N VAL A 72 6.82 14.66 -1.79
CA VAL A 72 7.48 15.68 -2.62
C VAL A 72 6.48 16.38 -3.54
N TRP A 73 5.63 15.62 -4.23
CA TRP A 73 4.57 16.18 -5.08
C TRP A 73 3.61 17.05 -4.29
N LYS A 74 3.20 16.60 -3.10
CA LYS A 74 2.24 17.30 -2.25
C LYS A 74 2.80 18.62 -1.74
N ASN A 75 4.04 18.60 -1.24
CA ASN A 75 4.75 19.77 -0.76
C ASN A 75 5.05 20.78 -1.89
N SER A 76 5.16 20.33 -3.14
CA SER A 76 5.33 21.24 -4.29
C SER A 76 4.05 22.00 -4.68
N ARG A 77 2.89 21.61 -4.14
CA ARG A 77 1.57 22.21 -4.41
C ARG A 77 1.02 23.02 -3.25
N GLU A 78 1.72 23.03 -2.12
CA GLU A 78 1.49 23.93 -0.99
C GLU A 78 2.32 25.22 -1.15
#